data_AF-A0A8J8FRU8-F1
#
_entry.id   AF-A0A8J8FRU8-F1
#
_cell.length_a   1.000
_cell.length_b   1.000
_cell.length_c   1.000
_cell.angle_alpha   90.00
_cell.angle_beta   90.00
_cell.angle_gamma   90.00
#
_symmetry.space_group_name_H-M   'P 1'
#
loop_
_entity.id
_entity.type
_entity.pdbx_description
1 polymer ?
#
loop_
_entity_poly.entity_id
_entity_poly.type
_entity_poly.pdbx_seq_one_letter_code
_entity_poly.pdbx_strand_id
1 'polypeptide(L)'
;MNDFKNLLLPRLAPLTWVYSAGLVYLICALASLWLITHQPYLGISLIASEDGKGIQVSAIHTKSAQEKLKIGDTIIAIAAKGYHWQSLGSLSIMEEPDNFTTYHKYNQFIAHQRKLYSILSQPVVSIILLDNKVLKLEPLAIRPINHLPFQYWVLLITAGIGFYVGLWIWVFRRGKIEARIIAIGGFGFMFGASCLAVYSNRELVIEPTQFKFLADLNHLGNITFAYSASILLCYYPSKLADKPFALIGFIAIFLVWLNESLQWFEIPIHTFYFLPYIASSVLGFLIGRRQWVIHKNNPVARASIRWFLLTLTLCIGCALILYFIPTIFKEPPLLPVWVAQLMILFLYIGLILGVIQYRLFDIEQWWFNCWVWFFSGCCVIAIDLSLIYLFNSSPLKS
;
A
#
# COMPACT_ATOMS: atom_id res chain seq x y z
N MET A 1 3.59 29.45 29.58
CA MET A 1 3.50 28.69 28.31
C MET A 1 2.67 27.40 28.51
N ASN A 2 1.46 27.52 29.08
CA ASN A 2 0.69 26.39 29.64
C ASN A 2 -0.68 26.12 28.97
N ASP A 3 -1.01 26.82 27.87
CA ASP A 3 -2.35 26.76 27.26
C ASP A 3 -2.53 25.87 26.03
N PHE A 4 -1.48 25.20 25.54
CA PHE A 4 -1.62 24.19 24.47
C PHE A 4 -2.07 22.80 24.98
N LYS A 5 -2.64 22.72 26.20
CA LYS A 5 -3.20 21.48 26.74
C LYS A 5 -4.59 21.15 26.20
N ASN A 6 -5.23 22.08 25.48
CA ASN A 6 -6.47 21.79 24.76
C ASN A 6 -6.13 21.11 23.43
N LEU A 7 -6.55 19.85 23.35
CA LEU A 7 -6.23 18.88 22.30
C LEU A 7 -6.52 19.42 20.89
N LEU A 8 -5.64 19.09 19.94
CA LEU A 8 -5.87 19.18 18.49
C LEU A 8 -7.14 18.46 18.00
N LEU A 9 -7.78 17.62 18.82
CA LEU A 9 -8.96 16.83 18.46
C LEU A 9 -9.95 16.76 19.64
N PRO A 10 -11.28 16.83 19.38
CA PRO A 10 -12.30 16.85 20.42
C PRO A 10 -12.33 15.55 21.25
N ARG A 11 -12.72 15.67 22.52
CA ARG A 11 -12.93 14.51 23.42
C ARG A 11 -14.25 13.79 23.09
N LEU A 12 -14.31 13.11 21.95
CA LEU A 12 -15.44 12.27 21.56
C LEU A 12 -15.36 10.90 22.23
N ALA A 13 -16.49 10.19 22.33
CA ALA A 13 -16.52 8.81 22.78
C ALA A 13 -15.60 7.92 21.91
N PRO A 14 -14.98 6.86 22.45
CA PRO A 14 -14.15 5.92 21.70
C PRO A 14 -14.80 5.43 20.40
N LEU A 15 -16.06 5.05 20.48
CA LEU A 15 -16.83 4.53 19.35
C LEU A 15 -17.00 5.56 18.22
N THR A 16 -17.15 6.85 18.54
CA THR A 16 -17.25 7.91 17.53
C THR A 16 -15.99 8.01 16.68
N TRP A 17 -14.80 7.86 17.27
CA TRP A 17 -13.55 7.86 16.52
C TRP A 17 -13.41 6.65 15.60
N VAL A 18 -13.88 5.50 16.05
CA VAL A 18 -13.88 4.28 15.25
C VAL A 18 -14.79 4.44 14.04
N TYR A 19 -15.99 5.01 14.21
CA TYR A 19 -16.88 5.31 13.10
C TYR A 19 -16.31 6.39 12.15
N SER A 20 -15.75 7.47 12.68
CA SER A 20 -15.11 8.50 11.85
C SER A 20 -13.96 7.93 11.03
N ALA A 21 -13.13 7.08 11.63
CA ALA A 21 -12.08 6.39 10.91
C ALA A 21 -12.62 5.42 9.86
N GLY A 22 -13.69 4.69 10.18
CA GLY A 22 -14.36 3.83 9.20
C GLY A 22 -14.90 4.61 8.00
N LEU A 23 -15.43 5.80 8.23
CA LEU A 23 -15.87 6.70 7.16
C LEU A 23 -14.67 7.19 6.31
N VAL A 24 -13.55 7.56 6.95
CA VAL A 24 -12.32 7.93 6.23
C VAL A 24 -11.81 6.78 5.37
N TYR A 25 -11.70 5.58 5.94
CA TYR A 25 -11.27 4.39 5.20
C TYR A 25 -12.23 4.05 4.06
N LEU A 26 -13.54 4.14 4.28
CA LEU A 26 -14.54 3.90 3.25
C LEU A 26 -14.40 4.89 2.09
N ILE A 27 -14.19 6.17 2.38
CA ILE A 27 -13.93 7.19 1.34
C ILE A 27 -12.67 6.83 0.54
N CYS A 28 -11.57 6.46 1.22
CA CYS A 28 -10.35 6.03 0.54
C CYS A 28 -10.55 4.77 -0.32
N ALA A 29 -11.29 3.78 0.16
CA ALA A 29 -11.58 2.55 -0.56
C ALA A 29 -12.48 2.81 -1.78
N LEU A 30 -13.50 3.65 -1.64
CA LEU A 30 -14.37 4.05 -2.75
C LEU A 30 -13.62 4.89 -3.79
N ALA A 31 -12.75 5.81 -3.36
CA ALA A 31 -11.88 6.57 -4.26
C ALA A 31 -10.90 5.66 -5.00
N SER A 32 -10.27 4.70 -4.31
CA SER A 32 -9.40 3.68 -4.90
C SER A 32 -10.14 2.86 -5.96
N LEU A 33 -11.37 2.42 -5.64
CA LEU A 33 -12.24 1.67 -6.55
C LEU A 33 -12.63 2.49 -7.78
N TRP A 34 -12.99 3.76 -7.59
CA TRP A 34 -13.33 4.65 -8.69
C TRP A 34 -12.11 4.86 -9.61
N LEU A 35 -10.93 5.13 -9.05
CA LEU A 35 -9.70 5.36 -9.81
C LEU A 35 -9.27 4.16 -10.63
N ILE A 36 -9.32 2.93 -10.09
CA ILE A 36 -8.91 1.73 -10.83
C ILE A 36 -9.94 1.29 -11.89
N THR A 37 -11.22 1.63 -11.69
CA THR A 37 -12.30 1.24 -12.63
C THR A 37 -12.44 2.20 -13.79
N HIS A 38 -12.08 3.48 -13.62
CA HIS A 38 -12.21 4.52 -14.65
C HIS A 38 -10.89 4.70 -15.42
N GLN A 39 -10.35 3.61 -15.95
CA GLN A 39 -9.17 3.59 -16.81
C GLN A 39 -9.48 2.84 -18.11
N PRO A 40 -8.77 3.15 -19.22
CA PRO A 40 -8.89 2.37 -20.44
C PRO A 40 -8.64 0.88 -20.18
N TYR A 41 -9.59 0.04 -20.61
CA TYR A 41 -9.62 -1.37 -20.25
C TYR A 41 -9.80 -2.27 -21.48
N LEU A 42 -8.81 -3.12 -21.79
CA LEU A 42 -8.85 -4.06 -22.91
C LEU A 42 -9.56 -5.37 -22.58
N GLY A 43 -9.62 -5.75 -21.30
CA GLY A 43 -10.22 -7.02 -20.92
C GLY A 43 -9.25 -8.19 -20.91
N ILE A 44 -7.96 -7.97 -20.70
CA ILE A 44 -6.92 -8.99 -20.74
C ILE A 44 -6.01 -8.93 -19.51
N SER A 45 -5.31 -10.01 -19.23
CA SER A 45 -4.21 -10.05 -18.27
C SER A 45 -2.92 -10.35 -19.02
N LEU A 46 -1.85 -9.67 -18.61
CA LEU A 46 -0.59 -9.65 -19.34
C LEU A 46 0.54 -10.08 -18.40
N ILE A 47 1.45 -10.89 -18.93
CA ILE A 47 2.69 -11.30 -18.25
C ILE A 47 3.88 -11.06 -19.16
N ALA A 48 5.09 -11.00 -18.59
CA ALA A 48 6.30 -10.89 -19.39
C ALA A 48 6.46 -12.17 -20.25
N SER A 49 6.80 -12.01 -21.52
CA SER A 49 7.11 -13.17 -22.36
C SER A 49 8.46 -13.78 -21.98
N GLU A 50 8.56 -15.12 -22.02
CA GLU A 50 9.80 -15.85 -21.69
C GLU A 50 10.97 -15.47 -22.61
N ASP A 51 10.69 -15.12 -23.86
CA ASP A 51 11.69 -14.72 -24.85
C ASP A 51 12.12 -13.24 -24.75
N GLY A 52 11.46 -12.46 -23.89
CA GLY A 52 11.69 -11.03 -23.69
C GLY A 52 11.28 -10.13 -24.86
N LYS A 53 10.64 -10.67 -25.92
CA LYS A 53 10.32 -9.92 -27.15
C LYS A 53 9.01 -9.15 -27.09
N GLY A 54 8.18 -9.38 -26.07
CA GLY A 54 6.90 -8.72 -25.89
C GLY A 54 6.23 -9.05 -24.56
N ILE A 55 4.92 -8.90 -24.52
CA ILE A 55 4.08 -9.29 -23.39
C ILE A 55 3.06 -10.33 -23.82
N GLN A 56 2.84 -11.36 -23.01
CA GLN A 56 1.99 -12.48 -23.33
C GLN A 56 0.61 -12.34 -22.67
N VAL A 57 -0.44 -12.72 -23.39
CA VAL A 57 -1.82 -12.75 -22.86
C VAL A 57 -1.98 -13.98 -21.96
N SER A 58 -2.13 -13.75 -20.65
CA SER A 58 -2.31 -14.82 -19.65
C SER A 58 -3.78 -15.14 -19.38
N ALA A 59 -4.67 -14.16 -19.49
CA ALA A 59 -6.11 -14.35 -19.35
C ALA A 59 -6.89 -13.33 -20.20
N ILE A 60 -8.14 -13.67 -20.51
CA ILE A 60 -9.07 -12.82 -21.26
C ILE A 60 -10.40 -12.80 -20.50
N HIS A 61 -10.94 -11.61 -20.26
CA HIS A 61 -12.10 -11.34 -19.42
C HIS A 61 -13.29 -10.78 -20.22
N THR A 62 -13.05 -10.17 -21.39
CA THR A 62 -14.11 -9.60 -22.23
C THR A 62 -14.37 -10.46 -23.46
N LYS A 63 -15.65 -10.59 -23.84
CA LYS A 63 -16.05 -11.32 -25.06
C LYS A 63 -15.40 -10.73 -26.32
N SER A 64 -15.36 -9.40 -26.42
CA SER A 64 -14.73 -8.72 -27.57
C SER A 64 -13.25 -9.05 -27.72
N ALA A 65 -12.50 -9.17 -26.62
CA ALA A 65 -11.10 -9.59 -26.69
C ALA A 65 -11.00 -11.09 -27.02
N GLN A 66 -11.89 -11.92 -26.46
CA GLN A 66 -11.88 -13.37 -26.67
C GLN A 66 -12.14 -13.79 -28.12
N GLU A 67 -12.92 -13.01 -28.88
CA GLU A 67 -13.16 -13.25 -30.31
C GLU A 67 -11.91 -13.00 -31.18
N LYS A 68 -10.94 -12.21 -30.69
CA LYS A 68 -9.81 -11.71 -31.47
C LYS A 68 -8.46 -12.24 -31.01
N LEU A 69 -8.31 -12.45 -29.70
CA LEU A 69 -7.09 -12.89 -29.02
C LEU A 69 -7.26 -14.29 -28.44
N LYS A 70 -6.14 -15.00 -28.29
CA LYS A 70 -6.04 -16.26 -27.57
C LYS A 70 -5.08 -16.14 -26.40
N ILE A 71 -5.33 -16.95 -25.37
CA ILE A 71 -4.36 -17.11 -24.27
C ILE A 71 -3.08 -17.69 -24.86
N GLY A 72 -1.94 -17.07 -24.52
CA GLY A 72 -0.63 -17.42 -25.04
C GLY A 72 -0.14 -16.52 -26.19
N ASP A 73 -1.01 -15.70 -26.79
CA ASP A 73 -0.59 -14.74 -27.82
C ASP A 73 0.41 -13.72 -27.25
N THR A 74 1.51 -13.48 -27.96
CA THR A 74 2.52 -12.48 -27.58
C THR A 74 2.31 -11.19 -28.35
N ILE A 75 2.07 -10.09 -27.64
CA ILE A 75 1.89 -8.75 -28.17
C ILE A 75 3.21 -7.99 -28.09
N ILE A 76 3.67 -7.43 -29.21
CA ILE A 76 4.97 -6.73 -29.31
C ILE A 76 4.85 -5.22 -29.46
N ALA A 77 3.72 -4.72 -29.97
CA ALA A 77 3.48 -3.29 -30.12
C ALA A 77 1.99 -2.93 -30.14
N ILE A 78 1.70 -1.67 -29.81
CA ILE A 78 0.36 -1.08 -29.86
C ILE A 78 0.39 0.30 -30.53
N ALA A 79 -0.68 0.64 -31.25
CA ALA A 79 -0.88 1.96 -31.86
C ALA A 79 -2.37 2.30 -31.96
N ALA A 80 -2.66 3.56 -32.27
CA ALA A 80 -3.98 4.03 -32.67
C ALA A 80 -3.85 4.93 -33.89
N LYS A 81 -4.98 5.28 -34.54
CA LYS A 81 -4.98 6.16 -35.71
C LYS A 81 -4.37 7.52 -35.33
N GLY A 82 -3.32 7.95 -36.05
CA GLY A 82 -2.62 9.21 -35.78
C GLY A 82 -1.50 9.11 -34.73
N TYR A 83 -1.26 7.92 -34.18
CA TYR A 83 -0.19 7.66 -33.21
C TYR A 83 0.85 6.71 -33.82
N HIS A 84 2.12 6.89 -33.43
CA HIS A 84 3.18 5.96 -33.79
C HIS A 84 3.06 4.64 -33.01
N TRP A 85 3.59 3.57 -33.59
CA TRP A 85 3.72 2.29 -32.89
C TRP A 85 4.59 2.42 -31.65
N GLN A 86 4.05 1.98 -30.53
CA GLN A 86 4.75 1.91 -29.26
C GLN A 86 5.04 0.44 -28.94
N SER A 87 6.32 0.11 -28.75
CA SER A 87 6.73 -1.24 -28.34
C SER A 87 6.21 -1.57 -26.95
N LEU A 88 5.78 -2.81 -26.78
CA LEU A 88 5.38 -3.41 -25.52
C LEU A 88 6.45 -4.41 -25.06
N GLY A 89 6.66 -4.46 -23.75
CA GLY A 89 7.68 -5.30 -23.13
C GLY A 89 7.61 -5.19 -21.60
N SER A 90 8.62 -5.69 -20.90
CA SER A 90 8.66 -5.71 -19.43
C SER A 90 8.41 -4.35 -18.77
N LEU A 91 8.92 -3.26 -19.37
CA LEU A 91 8.67 -1.89 -18.91
C LEU A 91 7.18 -1.50 -18.90
N SER A 92 6.37 -2.11 -19.76
CA SER A 92 4.94 -1.76 -19.92
C SER A 92 4.08 -2.31 -18.77
N ILE A 93 4.49 -3.46 -18.23
CA ILE A 93 3.72 -4.23 -17.23
C ILE A 93 4.37 -4.22 -15.84
N MET A 94 5.43 -3.44 -15.64
CA MET A 94 6.10 -3.34 -14.33
C MET A 94 5.12 -2.83 -13.26
N GLU A 95 4.81 -3.66 -12.28
CA GLU A 95 3.83 -3.34 -11.23
C GLU A 95 4.27 -2.12 -10.41
N GLU A 96 5.50 -2.16 -9.89
CA GLU A 96 6.10 -1.16 -9.00
C GLU A 96 7.30 -0.47 -9.69
N PRO A 97 7.15 0.75 -10.24
CA PRO A 97 8.26 1.47 -10.86
C PRO A 97 9.32 1.95 -9.85
N ASP A 98 9.02 1.96 -8.56
CA ASP A 98 10.03 2.27 -7.55
C ASP A 98 11.17 1.26 -7.57
N ASN A 99 11.00 0.06 -8.16
CA ASN A 99 12.10 -0.89 -8.37
C ASN A 99 13.24 -0.33 -9.26
N PHE A 100 13.05 0.81 -9.91
CA PHE A 100 14.15 1.53 -10.56
C PHE A 100 15.04 2.25 -9.55
N THR A 101 16.35 2.05 -9.69
CA THR A 101 17.35 2.65 -8.78
C THR A 101 17.45 4.18 -8.88
N THR A 102 17.04 4.79 -9.99
CA THR A 102 17.24 6.22 -10.30
C THR A 102 15.96 6.90 -10.79
N TYR A 103 15.86 8.21 -10.55
CA TYR A 103 14.73 9.01 -11.03
C TYR A 103 14.67 9.05 -12.55
N HIS A 104 15.81 9.04 -13.23
CA HIS A 104 15.85 9.02 -14.70
C HIS A 104 15.08 7.83 -15.28
N LYS A 105 15.31 6.60 -14.77
CA LYS A 105 14.61 5.39 -15.24
C LYS A 105 13.13 5.41 -14.88
N TYR A 106 12.81 5.86 -13.67
CA TYR A 106 11.42 6.07 -13.25
C TYR A 106 10.69 7.03 -14.21
N ASN A 107 11.31 8.16 -14.55
CA ASN A 107 10.72 9.14 -15.46
C ASN A 107 10.59 8.60 -16.90
N GLN A 108 11.50 7.73 -17.35
CA GLN A 108 11.35 7.01 -18.63
C GLN A 108 10.13 6.08 -18.61
N PHE A 109 9.90 5.36 -17.52
CA PHE A 109 8.69 4.56 -17.34
C PHE A 109 7.43 5.42 -17.38
N ILE A 110 7.39 6.54 -16.66
CA ILE A 110 6.24 7.46 -16.68
C ILE A 110 5.98 8.02 -18.09
N ALA A 111 7.04 8.39 -18.82
CA ALA A 111 6.92 8.85 -20.20
C ALA A 111 6.39 7.74 -21.14
N HIS A 112 6.81 6.50 -20.92
CA HIS A 112 6.31 5.32 -21.65
C HIS A 112 4.82 5.08 -21.36
N GLN A 113 4.43 5.09 -20.08
CA GLN A 113 3.04 4.96 -19.64
C GLN A 113 2.15 6.07 -20.24
N ARG A 114 2.64 7.31 -20.32
CA ARG A 114 1.91 8.42 -20.96
C ARG A 114 1.62 8.17 -22.44
N LYS A 115 2.57 7.61 -23.18
CA LYS A 115 2.37 7.25 -24.59
C LYS A 115 1.35 6.11 -24.74
N LEU A 116 1.44 5.09 -23.89
CA LEU A 116 0.48 4.00 -23.91
C LEU A 116 -0.93 4.48 -23.53
N TYR A 117 -1.05 5.36 -22.53
CA TYR A 117 -2.33 5.90 -22.10
C TYR A 117 -3.00 6.71 -23.22
N SER A 118 -2.26 7.54 -23.95
CA SER A 118 -2.84 8.33 -25.05
C SER A 118 -3.32 7.46 -26.22
N ILE A 119 -2.64 6.33 -26.48
CA ILE A 119 -3.06 5.32 -27.46
C ILE A 119 -4.31 4.58 -26.97
N LEU A 120 -4.31 4.08 -25.74
CA LEU A 120 -5.41 3.30 -25.17
C LEU A 120 -6.67 4.13 -24.89
N SER A 121 -6.54 5.44 -24.80
CA SER A 121 -7.69 6.36 -24.70
C SER A 121 -8.43 6.53 -26.04
N GLN A 122 -7.91 5.98 -27.14
CA GLN A 122 -8.59 6.01 -28.44
C GLN A 122 -9.67 4.91 -28.53
N PRO A 123 -10.76 5.14 -29.28
CA PRO A 123 -11.87 4.17 -29.38
C PRO A 123 -11.47 2.84 -30.02
N VAL A 124 -10.44 2.85 -30.88
CA VAL A 124 -9.91 1.66 -31.53
C VAL A 124 -8.39 1.69 -31.46
N VAL A 125 -7.82 0.61 -30.94
CA VAL A 125 -6.37 0.39 -30.92
C VAL A 125 -6.00 -0.81 -31.77
N SER A 126 -4.87 -0.72 -32.45
CA SER A 126 -4.28 -1.81 -33.19
C SER A 126 -3.12 -2.39 -32.38
N ILE A 127 -3.04 -3.70 -32.27
CA ILE A 127 -1.92 -4.42 -31.67
C ILE A 127 -1.22 -5.27 -32.73
N ILE A 128 0.10 -5.41 -32.60
CA ILE A 128 0.90 -6.34 -33.41
C ILE A 128 1.27 -7.52 -32.53
N LEU A 129 0.95 -8.71 -33.02
CA LEU A 129 1.39 -9.97 -32.44
C LEU A 129 2.78 -10.38 -32.95
N LEU A 130 3.42 -11.32 -32.26
CA LEU A 130 4.75 -11.83 -32.62
C LEU A 130 4.80 -12.45 -34.03
N ASP A 131 3.69 -12.99 -34.53
CA ASP A 131 3.52 -13.51 -35.89
C ASP A 131 3.28 -12.40 -36.95
N ASN A 132 3.46 -11.13 -36.56
CA ASN A 132 3.14 -9.92 -37.33
C ASN A 132 1.66 -9.73 -37.69
N LYS A 133 0.75 -10.51 -37.10
CA LYS A 133 -0.69 -10.29 -37.27
C LYS A 133 -1.11 -9.02 -36.55
N VAL A 134 -1.84 -8.17 -37.27
CA VAL A 134 -2.43 -6.94 -36.71
C VAL A 134 -3.87 -7.20 -36.31
N LEU A 135 -4.19 -6.97 -35.04
CA LEU A 135 -5.55 -7.08 -34.51
C LEU A 135 -6.04 -5.72 -34.05
N LYS A 136 -7.35 -5.46 -34.19
CA LYS A 136 -7.99 -4.23 -33.69
C LYS A 136 -8.82 -4.53 -32.46
N LEU A 137 -8.54 -3.87 -31.36
CA LEU A 137 -9.29 -3.95 -30.11
C LEU A 137 -10.01 -2.62 -29.83
N GLU A 138 -11.06 -2.70 -29.04
CA GLU A 138 -11.88 -1.55 -28.62
C GLU A 138 -11.80 -1.45 -27.10
N PRO A 139 -10.94 -0.55 -26.56
CA PRO A 139 -10.83 -0.35 -25.13
C PRO A 139 -12.18 0.09 -24.54
N LEU A 140 -12.58 -0.54 -23.45
CA LEU A 140 -13.73 -0.12 -22.64
C LEU A 140 -13.32 1.05 -21.74
N ALA A 141 -14.24 1.99 -21.54
CA ALA A 141 -14.02 3.14 -20.67
C ALA A 141 -14.09 2.80 -19.17
N ILE A 142 -14.74 1.69 -18.81
CA ILE A 142 -14.95 1.25 -17.44
C ILE A 142 -14.55 -0.21 -17.32
N ARG A 143 -13.67 -0.51 -16.36
CA ARG A 143 -13.32 -1.86 -15.94
C ARG A 143 -14.38 -2.39 -14.97
N PRO A 144 -15.01 -3.54 -15.25
CA PRO A 144 -15.93 -4.19 -14.31
C PRO A 144 -15.24 -4.57 -12.99
N ILE A 145 -15.94 -4.38 -11.86
CA ILE A 145 -15.41 -4.65 -10.51
C ILE A 145 -15.03 -6.13 -10.33
N ASN A 146 -15.80 -7.04 -10.92
CA ASN A 146 -15.53 -8.48 -10.88
C ASN A 146 -14.28 -8.89 -11.68
N HIS A 147 -13.72 -8.01 -12.50
CA HIS A 147 -12.47 -8.23 -13.23
C HIS A 147 -11.25 -7.67 -12.48
N LEU A 148 -11.43 -7.08 -11.29
CA LEU A 148 -10.31 -6.62 -10.47
C LEU A 148 -9.53 -7.82 -9.92
N PRO A 149 -8.19 -7.76 -9.91
CA PRO A 149 -7.38 -8.88 -9.46
C PRO A 149 -7.59 -9.11 -7.96
N PHE A 150 -7.40 -10.36 -7.51
CA PHE A 150 -7.49 -10.70 -6.09
C PHE A 150 -6.52 -9.85 -5.23
N GLN A 151 -5.33 -9.56 -5.75
CA GLN A 151 -4.28 -8.80 -5.09
C GLN A 151 -4.74 -7.39 -4.68
N TYR A 152 -5.57 -6.74 -5.51
CA TYR A 152 -6.16 -5.43 -5.21
C TYR A 152 -6.97 -5.46 -3.91
N TRP A 153 -7.83 -6.48 -3.75
CA TRP A 153 -8.66 -6.63 -2.56
C TRP A 153 -7.84 -6.95 -1.32
N VAL A 154 -6.82 -7.80 -1.45
CA VAL A 154 -5.89 -8.10 -0.35
C VAL A 154 -5.21 -6.84 0.15
N LEU A 155 -4.74 -5.97 -0.75
CA LEU A 155 -4.09 -4.71 -0.39
C LEU A 155 -5.04 -3.77 0.36
N LEU A 156 -6.28 -3.60 -0.10
CA LEU A 156 -7.27 -2.78 0.60
C LEU A 156 -7.63 -3.34 1.98
N ILE A 157 -7.92 -4.64 2.07
CA ILE A 157 -8.23 -5.27 3.37
C ILE A 157 -7.07 -5.09 4.34
N THR A 158 -5.85 -5.31 3.86
CA THR A 158 -4.61 -5.11 4.63
C THR A 158 -4.48 -3.67 5.12
N ALA A 159 -4.69 -2.69 4.23
CA ALA A 159 -4.69 -1.26 4.56
C ALA A 159 -5.68 -0.94 5.68
N GLY A 160 -6.92 -1.43 5.55
CA GLY A 160 -7.97 -1.24 6.54
C GLY A 160 -7.59 -1.82 7.91
N ILE A 161 -7.16 -3.08 7.97
CA ILE A 161 -6.80 -3.71 9.24
C ILE A 161 -5.65 -2.94 9.91
N GLY A 162 -4.57 -2.63 9.19
CA GLY A 162 -3.44 -1.89 9.76
C GLY A 162 -3.83 -0.53 10.33
N PHE A 163 -4.70 0.21 9.63
CA PHE A 163 -5.23 1.48 10.12
C PHE A 163 -6.09 1.33 11.37
N TYR A 164 -7.03 0.39 11.38
CA TYR A 164 -7.88 0.15 12.54
C TYR A 164 -7.07 -0.26 13.75
N VAL A 165 -6.09 -1.15 13.61
CA VAL A 165 -5.23 -1.56 14.73
C VAL A 165 -4.47 -0.36 15.29
N GLY A 166 -3.88 0.47 14.41
CA GLY A 166 -3.15 1.67 14.83
C GLY A 166 -4.03 2.69 15.55
N LEU A 167 -5.19 3.02 14.96
CA LEU A 167 -6.18 3.93 15.53
C LEU A 167 -6.71 3.41 16.87
N TRP A 168 -6.96 2.11 16.95
CA TRP A 168 -7.55 1.50 18.13
C TRP A 168 -6.68 1.72 19.36
N ILE A 169 -5.37 1.50 19.25
CA ILE A 169 -4.41 1.76 20.33
C ILE A 169 -4.48 3.23 20.77
N TRP A 170 -4.58 4.17 19.83
CA TRP A 170 -4.72 5.59 20.14
C TRP A 170 -6.02 5.94 20.87
N VAL A 171 -7.15 5.38 20.44
CA VAL A 171 -8.47 5.68 21.00
C VAL A 171 -8.52 5.39 22.52
N PHE A 172 -7.88 4.31 22.97
CA PHE A 172 -7.82 3.93 24.39
C PHE A 172 -6.66 4.60 25.17
N ARG A 173 -5.68 5.18 24.48
CA ARG A 173 -4.47 5.79 25.07
C ARG A 173 -4.21 7.22 24.56
N ARG A 174 -5.24 8.03 24.33
CA ARG A 174 -5.15 9.37 23.68
C ARG A 174 -4.15 10.35 24.30
N GLY A 175 -3.91 10.23 25.61
CA GLY A 175 -2.97 11.06 26.37
C GLY A 175 -1.49 10.70 26.16
N LYS A 176 -1.20 9.57 25.50
CA LYS A 176 0.13 9.01 25.32
C LYS A 176 0.62 9.29 23.90
N ILE A 177 1.87 9.73 23.77
CA ILE A 177 2.47 10.10 22.48
C ILE A 177 2.75 8.86 21.62
N GLU A 178 3.11 7.77 22.26
CA GLU A 178 3.36 6.44 21.70
C GLU A 178 2.15 5.98 20.89
N ALA A 179 0.96 6.11 21.50
CA ALA A 179 -0.29 5.71 20.87
C ALA A 179 -0.63 6.60 19.66
N ARG A 180 -0.33 7.90 19.72
CA ARG A 180 -0.50 8.82 18.57
C ARG A 180 0.41 8.44 17.41
N ILE A 181 1.69 8.15 17.69
CA ILE A 181 2.66 7.75 16.67
C ILE A 181 2.22 6.45 15.99
N ILE A 182 1.69 5.49 16.74
CA ILE A 182 1.14 4.25 16.18
C ILE A 182 -0.05 4.50 15.27
N ALA A 183 -0.98 5.37 15.66
CA ALA A 183 -2.11 5.75 14.81
C ALA A 183 -1.66 6.48 13.54
N ILE A 184 -0.67 7.38 13.64
CA ILE A 184 -0.09 8.06 12.47
C ILE A 184 0.57 7.05 11.53
N GLY A 185 1.33 6.09 12.06
CA GLY A 185 1.91 5.01 11.27
C GLY A 185 0.86 4.14 10.58
N GLY A 186 -0.22 3.77 11.29
CA GLY A 186 -1.35 3.02 10.72
C GLY A 186 -2.11 3.79 9.63
N PHE A 187 -2.29 5.09 9.82
CA PHE A 187 -2.89 5.97 8.82
C PHE A 187 -2.00 6.09 7.58
N GLY A 188 -0.69 6.31 7.76
CA GLY A 188 0.29 6.32 6.67
C GLY A 188 0.28 5.02 5.88
N PHE A 189 0.32 3.87 6.58
CA PHE A 189 0.23 2.55 5.95
C PHE A 189 -1.04 2.38 5.11
N MET A 190 -2.20 2.82 5.61
CA MET A 190 -3.46 2.69 4.88
C MET A 190 -3.51 3.57 3.64
N PHE A 191 -3.06 4.83 3.71
CA PHE A 191 -2.93 5.68 2.52
C PHE A 191 -1.99 5.05 1.50
N GLY A 192 -0.83 4.55 1.97
CA GLY A 192 0.16 3.90 1.12
C GLY A 192 -0.41 2.70 0.38
N ALA A 193 -0.89 1.71 1.13
CA ALA A 193 -1.43 0.48 0.59
C ALA A 193 -2.67 0.71 -0.30
N SER A 194 -3.52 1.69 -0.01
CA SER A 194 -4.68 2.02 -0.85
C SER A 194 -4.27 2.62 -2.20
N CYS A 195 -3.21 3.42 -2.24
CA CYS A 195 -2.67 3.99 -3.48
C CYS A 195 -1.93 2.92 -4.30
N LEU A 196 -1.11 2.10 -3.63
CA LEU A 196 -0.44 0.95 -4.23
C LEU A 196 -1.45 0.00 -4.88
N ALA A 197 -2.58 -0.27 -4.22
CA ALA A 197 -3.64 -1.12 -4.77
C ALA A 197 -4.09 -0.66 -6.16
N VAL A 198 -4.21 0.64 -6.39
CA VAL A 198 -4.65 1.19 -7.68
C VAL A 198 -3.59 0.96 -8.75
N TYR A 199 -2.40 1.54 -8.60
CA TYR A 199 -1.44 1.57 -9.71
C TYR A 199 -0.74 0.23 -9.92
N SER A 200 -0.54 -0.61 -8.89
CA SER A 200 0.08 -1.94 -9.07
C SER A 200 -0.85 -2.98 -9.70
N ASN A 201 -2.17 -2.75 -9.65
CA ASN A 201 -3.18 -3.67 -10.22
C ASN A 201 -3.87 -3.09 -11.47
N ARG A 202 -3.29 -2.04 -12.06
CA ARG A 202 -3.70 -1.53 -13.38
C ARG A 202 -3.51 -2.62 -14.43
N GLU A 203 -4.35 -2.63 -15.46
CA GLU A 203 -4.22 -3.62 -16.54
C GLU A 203 -2.94 -3.38 -17.36
N LEU A 204 -2.81 -2.17 -17.92
CA LEU A 204 -1.62 -1.78 -18.69
C LEU A 204 -1.23 -0.34 -18.39
N VAL A 205 -2.22 0.55 -18.28
CA VAL A 205 -2.02 1.98 -18.05
C VAL A 205 -2.95 2.52 -16.97
N ILE A 206 -2.55 3.66 -16.44
CA ILE A 206 -3.35 4.57 -15.63
C ILE A 206 -3.03 5.98 -16.11
N GLU A 207 -3.95 6.91 -15.94
CA GLU A 207 -3.72 8.30 -16.30
C GLU A 207 -2.42 8.83 -15.64
N PRO A 208 -1.48 9.45 -16.39
CA PRO A 208 -0.16 9.78 -15.87
C PRO A 208 -0.13 10.74 -14.68
N THR A 209 -1.04 11.72 -14.59
CA THR A 209 -1.09 12.64 -13.45
C THR A 209 -1.64 11.95 -12.19
N GLN A 210 -2.63 11.07 -12.35
CA GLN A 210 -3.13 10.18 -11.31
C GLN A 210 -2.04 9.21 -10.85
N PHE A 211 -1.25 8.64 -11.77
CA PHE A 211 -0.09 7.82 -11.40
C PHE A 211 0.83 8.58 -10.45
N LYS A 212 1.29 9.76 -10.86
CA LYS A 212 2.25 10.55 -10.06
C LYS A 212 1.67 10.91 -8.70
N PHE A 213 0.42 11.36 -8.66
CA PHE A 213 -0.26 11.71 -7.41
C PHE A 213 -0.39 10.50 -6.47
N LEU A 214 -0.81 9.35 -6.99
CA LEU A 214 -0.95 8.12 -6.20
C LEU A 214 0.42 7.58 -5.74
N ALA A 215 1.44 7.66 -6.57
CA ALA A 215 2.80 7.28 -6.20
C ALA A 215 3.33 8.20 -5.07
N ASP A 216 3.17 9.52 -5.19
CA ASP A 216 3.63 10.48 -4.17
C ASP A 216 2.91 10.28 -2.82
N LEU A 217 1.60 10.02 -2.86
CA LEU A 217 0.83 9.67 -1.66
C LEU A 217 1.26 8.32 -1.09
N ASN A 218 1.60 7.35 -1.96
CA ASN A 218 2.11 6.07 -1.51
C ASN A 218 3.44 6.22 -0.78
N HIS A 219 4.37 6.96 -1.37
CA HIS A 219 5.67 7.29 -0.77
C HIS A 219 5.49 7.95 0.59
N LEU A 220 4.65 8.99 0.68
CA LEU A 220 4.34 9.64 1.96
C LEU A 220 3.82 8.66 3.00
N GLY A 221 2.88 7.80 2.61
CA GLY A 221 2.30 6.79 3.48
C GLY A 221 3.32 5.80 4.01
N ASN A 222 4.14 5.22 3.13
CA ASN A 222 5.16 4.24 3.49
C ASN A 222 6.31 4.85 4.31
N ILE A 223 6.77 6.05 3.96
CA ILE A 223 7.79 6.78 4.75
C ILE A 223 7.22 7.06 6.15
N THR A 224 5.98 7.55 6.23
CA THR A 224 5.31 7.83 7.51
C THR A 224 5.21 6.56 8.37
N PHE A 225 4.81 5.44 7.77
CA PHE A 225 4.77 4.15 8.45
C PHE A 225 6.16 3.74 8.98
N ALA A 226 7.19 3.73 8.13
CA ALA A 226 8.52 3.27 8.48
C ALA A 226 9.18 4.13 9.56
N TYR A 227 9.10 5.46 9.43
CA TYR A 227 9.67 6.37 10.43
C TYR A 227 8.85 6.39 11.73
N SER A 228 7.54 6.15 11.69
CA SER A 228 6.72 6.07 12.91
C SER A 228 7.21 4.97 13.84
N ALA A 229 7.65 3.81 13.32
CA ALA A 229 8.25 2.75 14.13
C ALA A 229 9.54 3.21 14.84
N SER A 230 10.39 3.97 14.14
CA SER A 230 11.62 4.54 14.70
C SER A 230 11.34 5.61 15.75
N ILE A 231 10.40 6.51 15.47
CA ILE A 231 9.98 7.56 16.41
C ILE A 231 9.37 6.93 17.65
N LEU A 232 8.55 5.89 17.51
CA LEU A 232 7.93 5.18 18.62
C LEU A 232 8.99 4.65 19.60
N LEU A 233 10.08 4.07 19.10
CA LEU A 233 11.19 3.58 19.93
C LEU A 233 11.93 4.69 20.70
N CYS A 234 11.81 5.96 20.31
CA CYS A 234 12.33 7.08 21.09
C CYS A 234 11.48 7.40 22.33
N TYR A 235 10.22 6.96 22.36
CA TYR A 235 9.26 7.23 23.44
C TYR A 235 8.87 5.98 24.22
N TYR A 236 8.97 4.79 23.61
CA TYR A 236 8.59 3.52 24.21
C TYR A 236 9.80 2.59 24.40
N PRO A 237 9.94 1.91 25.55
CA PRO A 237 9.02 1.87 26.71
C PRO A 237 9.17 3.07 27.65
N SER A 238 10.24 3.85 27.51
CA SER A 238 10.36 5.15 28.15
C SER A 238 11.00 6.16 27.21
N LYS A 239 10.79 7.44 27.51
CA LYS A 239 11.37 8.54 26.75
C LYS A 239 12.89 8.48 26.85
N LEU A 240 13.56 8.35 25.70
CA LEU A 240 15.00 8.13 25.62
C LEU A 240 15.82 9.34 26.11
N ALA A 241 15.34 10.54 25.82
CA ALA A 241 15.95 11.81 26.22
C ALA A 241 14.93 12.94 26.13
N ASP A 242 15.18 14.07 26.79
CA ASP A 242 14.38 15.30 26.68
C ASP A 242 14.62 16.08 25.39
N LYS A 243 14.50 15.38 24.25
CA LYS A 243 14.58 15.95 22.90
C LYS A 243 13.25 15.77 22.17
N PRO A 244 12.92 16.67 21.22
CA PRO A 244 11.67 16.59 20.46
C PRO A 244 11.78 15.57 19.31
N PHE A 245 12.04 14.30 19.62
CA PHE A 245 12.25 13.25 18.62
C PHE A 245 11.09 13.10 17.64
N ALA A 246 9.84 13.30 18.09
CA ALA A 246 8.68 13.29 17.21
C ALA A 246 8.78 14.39 16.14
N LEU A 247 9.09 15.63 16.52
CA LEU A 247 9.24 16.73 15.58
C LEU A 247 10.38 16.47 14.58
N ILE A 248 11.54 16.01 15.07
CA ILE A 248 12.69 15.68 14.22
C ILE A 248 12.32 14.57 13.23
N GLY A 249 11.61 13.54 13.69
CA GLY A 249 11.15 12.44 12.84
C GLY A 249 10.15 12.88 11.79
N PHE A 250 9.18 13.73 12.13
CA PHE A 250 8.22 14.28 11.15
C PHE A 250 8.86 15.23 10.15
N ILE A 251 9.85 16.04 10.57
CA ILE A 251 10.66 16.83 9.64
C ILE A 251 11.42 15.90 8.69
N ALA A 252 12.02 14.82 9.20
CA ALA A 252 12.71 13.84 8.36
C ALA A 252 11.77 13.17 7.36
N ILE A 253 10.58 12.73 7.79
CA ILE A 253 9.53 12.20 6.90
C ILE A 253 9.23 13.19 5.78
N PHE A 254 8.96 14.45 6.13
CA PHE A 254 8.64 15.50 5.17
C PHE A 254 9.78 15.74 4.17
N LEU A 255 11.02 15.84 4.64
CA LEU A 255 12.18 16.07 3.77
C LEU A 255 12.47 14.90 2.83
N VAL A 256 12.36 13.65 3.32
CA VAL A 256 12.53 12.46 2.48
C VAL A 256 11.46 12.42 1.40
N TRP A 257 10.20 12.59 1.79
CA TRP A 257 9.08 12.63 0.85
C TRP A 257 9.20 13.77 -0.16
N LEU A 258 9.63 14.95 0.27
CA LEU A 258 9.82 16.11 -0.60
C LEU A 258 10.95 15.88 -1.61
N ASN A 259 12.05 15.23 -1.19
CA ASN A 259 13.11 14.82 -2.10
C ASN A 259 12.63 13.80 -3.13
N GLU A 260 11.83 12.81 -2.75
CA GLU A 260 11.27 11.81 -3.68
C GLU A 260 10.26 12.45 -4.65
N SER A 261 9.40 13.34 -4.14
CA SER A 261 8.36 13.99 -4.92
C SER A 261 8.93 15.00 -5.94
N LEU A 262 9.91 15.80 -5.51
CA LEU A 262 10.55 16.86 -6.31
C LEU A 262 11.84 16.42 -7.00
N GLN A 263 12.33 15.22 -6.69
CA GLN A 263 13.50 14.60 -7.30
C GLN A 263 14.78 15.45 -7.21
N TRP A 264 15.01 16.11 -6.06
CA TRP A 264 16.15 17.02 -5.88
C TRP A 264 17.51 16.33 -5.95
N PHE A 265 17.62 15.16 -5.32
CA PHE A 265 18.88 14.42 -5.23
C PHE A 265 18.64 12.91 -5.29
N GLU A 266 19.44 12.23 -6.12
CA GLU A 266 19.45 10.76 -6.21
C GLU A 266 20.22 10.14 -5.05
N ILE A 267 19.54 9.33 -4.25
CA ILE A 267 20.16 8.68 -3.10
C ILE A 267 20.99 7.47 -3.57
N PRO A 268 22.24 7.31 -3.08
CA PRO A 268 23.07 6.15 -3.42
C PRO A 268 22.39 4.82 -3.11
N ILE A 269 22.85 3.75 -3.77
CA ILE A 269 22.30 2.38 -3.72
C ILE A 269 20.93 2.31 -4.39
N HIS A 270 19.93 3.02 -3.86
CA HIS A 270 18.58 3.01 -4.39
C HIS A 270 17.76 4.22 -3.95
N THR A 271 17.33 5.02 -4.92
CA THR A 271 16.71 6.32 -4.66
C THR A 271 15.44 6.25 -3.81
N PHE A 272 14.53 5.31 -4.10
CA PHE A 272 13.24 5.17 -3.41
C PHE A 272 13.28 4.29 -2.15
N TYR A 273 14.35 3.50 -1.94
CA TYR A 273 14.33 2.45 -0.92
C TYR A 273 15.32 2.67 0.21
N PHE A 274 16.42 3.39 -0.07
CA PHE A 274 17.48 3.57 0.91
C PHE A 274 17.01 4.41 2.11
N LEU A 275 16.49 5.62 1.90
CA LEU A 275 16.04 6.46 3.02
C LEU A 275 14.75 5.91 3.68
N PRO A 276 13.69 5.57 2.93
CA PRO A 276 12.42 5.17 3.54
C PRO A 276 12.50 3.86 4.33
N TYR A 277 13.22 2.86 3.82
CA TYR A 277 13.19 1.50 4.40
C TYR A 277 14.50 1.10 5.05
N ILE A 278 15.65 1.27 4.38
CA ILE A 278 16.93 0.79 4.91
C ILE A 278 17.40 1.67 6.06
N ALA A 279 17.51 2.98 5.84
CA ALA A 279 17.99 3.93 6.83
C ALA A 279 17.07 3.99 8.04
N SER A 280 15.75 4.01 7.83
CA SER A 280 14.75 3.97 8.91
C SER A 280 14.83 2.66 9.70
N SER A 281 15.00 1.49 9.05
CA SER A 281 15.15 0.21 9.75
C SER A 281 16.42 0.18 10.59
N VAL A 282 17.56 0.57 10.01
CA VAL A 282 18.85 0.65 10.72
C VAL A 282 18.73 1.60 11.93
N LEU A 283 18.14 2.77 11.74
CA LEU A 283 17.90 3.73 12.82
C LEU A 283 17.01 3.13 13.91
N GLY A 284 15.90 2.49 13.55
CA GLY A 284 15.00 1.78 14.46
C GLY A 284 15.74 0.71 15.27
N PHE A 285 16.57 -0.11 14.63
CA PHE A 285 17.40 -1.11 15.30
C PHE A 285 18.40 -0.50 16.29
N LEU A 286 19.08 0.58 15.90
CA LEU A 286 20.04 1.27 16.78
C LEU A 286 19.35 1.88 18.00
N ILE A 287 18.21 2.54 17.82
CA ILE A 287 17.40 3.10 18.91
C ILE A 287 16.88 1.98 19.80
N GLY A 288 16.36 0.90 19.21
CA GLY A 288 15.87 -0.28 19.92
C GLY A 288 16.95 -0.95 20.77
N ARG A 289 18.16 -1.12 20.21
CA ARG A 289 19.32 -1.62 20.97
C ARG A 289 19.68 -0.69 22.12
N ARG A 290 19.60 0.62 21.93
CA ARG A 290 19.84 1.58 23.01
C ARG A 290 18.78 1.48 24.11
N GLN A 291 17.51 1.36 23.75
CA GLN A 291 16.42 1.11 24.70
C GLN A 291 16.64 -0.18 25.50
N TRP A 292 17.08 -1.24 24.84
CA TRP A 292 17.41 -2.51 25.48
C TRP A 292 18.49 -2.37 26.57
N VAL A 293 19.56 -1.63 26.27
CA VAL A 293 20.67 -1.40 27.21
C VAL A 293 20.22 -0.58 28.42
N ILE A 294 19.41 0.47 28.20
CA ILE A 294 18.90 1.34 29.27
C ILE A 294 17.99 0.55 30.23
N HIS A 295 17.12 -0.31 29.69
CA HIS A 295 16.15 -1.07 30.49
C HIS A 295 16.66 -2.44 30.96
N LYS A 296 17.99 -2.65 31.05
CA LYS A 296 18.58 -3.94 31.44
C LYS A 296 18.09 -4.48 32.80
N ASN A 297 17.74 -3.59 33.72
CA ASN A 297 17.29 -3.93 35.08
C ASN A 297 15.75 -3.96 35.24
N ASN A 298 14.98 -3.66 34.18
CA ASN A 298 13.51 -3.71 34.22
C ASN A 298 13.01 -4.87 33.34
N PRO A 299 12.59 -6.00 33.93
CA PRO A 299 12.23 -7.20 33.17
C PRO A 299 11.00 -6.99 32.28
N VAL A 300 10.02 -6.19 32.71
CA VAL A 300 8.80 -5.92 31.94
C VAL A 300 9.10 -5.03 30.73
N ALA A 301 9.84 -3.95 30.93
CA ALA A 301 10.26 -3.06 29.83
C ALA A 301 11.14 -3.82 28.82
N ARG A 302 12.02 -4.69 29.30
CA ARG A 302 12.87 -5.53 28.44
C ARG A 302 12.06 -6.54 27.63
N ALA A 303 11.06 -7.19 28.23
CA ALA A 303 10.18 -8.10 27.51
C ALA A 303 9.41 -7.38 26.39
N SER A 304 8.89 -6.18 26.68
CA SER A 304 8.23 -5.32 25.69
C SER A 304 9.13 -4.94 24.52
N ILE A 305 10.36 -4.49 24.78
CA ILE A 305 11.34 -4.16 23.73
C ILE A 305 11.70 -5.42 22.93
N ARG A 306 11.92 -6.56 23.61
CA ARG A 306 12.26 -7.82 22.95
C ARG A 306 11.22 -8.19 21.91
N TRP A 307 9.96 -8.15 22.33
CA TRP A 307 8.85 -8.53 21.48
C TRP A 307 8.69 -7.56 20.32
N PHE A 308 8.72 -6.25 20.61
CA PHE A 308 8.63 -5.23 19.57
C PHE A 308 9.73 -5.36 18.53
N LEU A 309 10.99 -5.50 18.97
CA LEU A 309 12.13 -5.69 18.05
C LEU A 309 12.05 -7.03 17.31
N LEU A 310 11.60 -8.10 17.96
CA LEU A 310 11.40 -9.39 17.30
C LEU A 310 10.39 -9.27 16.16
N THR A 311 9.21 -8.67 16.43
CA THR A 311 8.19 -8.48 15.41
C THR A 311 8.68 -7.58 14.28
N LEU A 312 9.34 -6.46 14.62
CA LEU A 312 9.90 -5.54 13.63
C LEU A 312 10.94 -6.24 12.75
N THR A 313 11.87 -6.98 13.37
CA THR A 313 12.91 -7.74 12.66
C THR A 313 12.32 -8.80 11.76
N LEU A 314 11.36 -9.57 12.26
CA LEU A 314 10.77 -10.66 11.48
C LEU A 314 10.00 -10.09 10.28
N CYS A 315 9.08 -9.16 10.49
CA CYS A 315 8.23 -8.66 9.42
C CYS A 315 8.99 -7.76 8.44
N ILE A 316 9.69 -6.73 8.94
CA ILE A 316 10.42 -5.79 8.08
C ILE A 316 11.67 -6.46 7.53
N GLY A 317 12.39 -7.26 8.32
CA GLY A 317 13.57 -7.99 7.83
C GLY A 317 13.23 -9.01 6.75
N CYS A 318 12.12 -9.74 6.86
CA CYS A 318 11.67 -10.62 5.77
C CYS A 318 11.31 -9.82 4.52
N ALA A 319 10.59 -8.70 4.63
CA ALA A 319 10.31 -7.84 3.48
C ALA A 319 11.60 -7.28 2.85
N LEU A 320 12.56 -6.82 3.67
CA LEU A 320 13.88 -6.36 3.21
C LEU A 320 14.63 -7.45 2.45
N ILE A 321 14.72 -8.66 3.00
CA ILE A 321 15.49 -9.75 2.39
C ILE A 321 14.82 -10.29 1.13
N LEU A 322 13.49 -10.47 1.15
CA LEU A 322 12.77 -11.16 0.08
C LEU A 322 12.33 -10.24 -1.07
N TYR A 323 12.19 -8.93 -0.81
CA TYR A 323 11.76 -7.94 -1.81
C TYR A 323 12.86 -6.93 -2.09
N PHE A 324 13.27 -6.14 -1.09
CA PHE A 324 14.13 -4.96 -1.32
C PHE A 324 15.57 -5.33 -1.73
N ILE A 325 16.20 -6.31 -1.08
CA ILE A 325 17.58 -6.72 -1.40
C ILE A 325 17.71 -7.17 -2.87
N PRO A 326 16.89 -8.11 -3.39
CA PRO A 326 16.93 -8.47 -4.81
C PRO A 326 16.80 -7.27 -5.75
N THR A 327 15.86 -6.36 -5.48
CA THR A 327 15.64 -5.17 -6.33
C THR A 327 16.85 -4.23 -6.36
N ILE A 328 17.57 -4.10 -5.24
CA ILE A 328 18.82 -3.31 -5.17
C ILE A 328 19.90 -3.92 -6.06
N PHE A 329 19.99 -5.24 -6.09
CA PHE A 329 20.91 -5.97 -6.97
C PHE A 329 20.39 -6.10 -8.41
N LYS A 330 19.26 -5.44 -8.75
CA LYS A 330 18.60 -5.49 -10.06
C LYS A 330 18.10 -6.88 -10.46
N GLU A 331 17.93 -7.75 -9.47
CA GLU A 331 17.31 -9.06 -9.62
C GLU A 331 15.79 -8.95 -9.39
N PRO A 332 14.97 -9.82 -10.00
CA PRO A 332 13.55 -9.86 -9.73
C PRO A 332 13.31 -10.18 -8.25
N PRO A 333 12.36 -9.50 -7.57
CA PRO A 333 12.03 -9.80 -6.19
C PRO A 333 11.49 -11.23 -6.06
N LEU A 334 11.80 -11.89 -4.94
CA LEU A 334 11.36 -13.27 -4.67
C LEU A 334 9.89 -13.35 -4.26
N LEU A 335 9.33 -12.22 -3.83
CA LEU A 335 7.93 -12.07 -3.50
C LEU A 335 7.31 -10.96 -4.36
N PRO A 336 6.04 -11.09 -4.76
CA PRO A 336 5.34 -9.99 -5.38
C PRO A 336 5.07 -8.88 -4.36
N VAL A 337 4.93 -7.63 -4.86
CA VAL A 337 4.83 -6.43 -4.01
C VAL A 337 3.66 -6.50 -3.02
N TRP A 338 2.53 -7.07 -3.43
CA TRP A 338 1.36 -7.21 -2.57
C TRP A 338 1.59 -8.16 -1.38
N VAL A 339 2.43 -9.20 -1.55
CA VAL A 339 2.82 -10.09 -0.44
C VAL A 339 3.80 -9.39 0.48
N ALA A 340 4.73 -8.60 -0.04
CA ALA A 340 5.62 -7.78 0.77
C ALA A 340 4.82 -6.77 1.64
N GLN A 341 3.78 -6.16 1.08
CA GLN A 341 2.88 -5.28 1.84
C GLN A 341 2.07 -6.05 2.90
N LEU A 342 1.63 -7.28 2.59
CA LEU A 342 0.96 -8.15 3.56
C LEU A 342 1.89 -8.52 4.73
N MET A 343 3.21 -8.62 4.53
CA MET A 343 4.16 -8.87 5.62
C MET A 343 4.12 -7.79 6.70
N ILE A 344 3.81 -6.54 6.31
CA ILE A 344 3.63 -5.44 7.25
C ILE A 344 2.38 -5.64 8.12
N LEU A 345 1.34 -6.31 7.64
CA LEU A 345 0.17 -6.64 8.47
C LEU A 345 0.54 -7.50 9.67
N PHE A 346 1.46 -8.45 9.48
CA PHE A 346 1.95 -9.30 10.57
C PHE A 346 2.69 -8.49 11.63
N LEU A 347 3.23 -7.32 11.30
CA LEU A 347 3.77 -6.38 12.30
C LEU A 347 2.66 -5.92 13.25
N TYR A 348 1.51 -5.52 12.71
CA TYR A 348 0.36 -5.11 13.52
C TYR A 348 -0.21 -6.26 14.35
N ILE A 349 -0.27 -7.48 13.79
CA ILE A 349 -0.65 -8.68 14.54
C ILE A 349 0.31 -8.92 15.70
N GLY A 350 1.62 -8.84 15.45
CA GLY A 350 2.62 -8.97 16.50
C GLY A 350 2.53 -7.87 17.56
N LEU A 351 2.21 -6.63 17.17
CA LEU A 351 1.94 -5.56 18.14
C LEU A 351 0.73 -5.90 19.02
N ILE A 352 -0.37 -6.39 18.45
CA ILE A 352 -1.56 -6.83 19.19
C ILE A 352 -1.20 -7.93 20.19
N LEU A 353 -0.50 -8.98 19.73
CA LEU A 353 -0.06 -10.07 20.60
C LEU A 353 0.86 -9.57 21.72
N GLY A 354 1.70 -8.58 21.41
CA GLY A 354 2.54 -7.90 22.38
C GLY A 354 1.73 -7.17 23.45
N VAL A 355 0.67 -6.46 23.04
CA VAL A 355 -0.28 -5.81 23.95
C VAL A 355 -0.93 -6.84 24.88
N ILE A 356 -1.38 -7.98 24.35
CA ILE A 356 -2.03 -9.04 25.14
C ILE A 356 -1.06 -9.65 26.16
N GLN A 357 0.11 -10.09 25.70
CA GLN A 357 0.99 -10.95 26.48
C GLN A 357 1.94 -10.17 27.40
N TYR A 358 2.42 -9.02 26.94
CA TYR A 358 3.45 -8.23 27.64
C TYR A 358 2.93 -6.89 28.17
N ARG A 359 1.61 -6.67 28.11
CA ARG A 359 0.98 -5.38 28.44
C ARG A 359 1.64 -4.22 27.70
N LEU A 360 1.96 -4.43 26.41
CA LEU A 360 2.52 -3.37 25.58
C LEU A 360 1.60 -2.13 25.65
N PHE A 361 2.17 -0.97 25.93
CA PHE A 361 1.44 0.29 26.17
C PHE A 361 0.47 0.30 27.38
N ASP A 362 0.58 -0.69 28.27
CA ASP A 362 -0.21 -0.92 29.48
C ASP A 362 -1.73 -1.04 29.24
N ILE A 363 -2.18 -1.47 28.05
CA ILE A 363 -3.61 -1.53 27.69
C ILE A 363 -4.32 -2.68 28.42
N GLU A 364 -5.49 -2.41 29.00
CA GLU A 364 -6.34 -3.40 29.69
C GLU A 364 -7.12 -4.26 28.71
N GLN A 365 -7.16 -5.58 28.92
CA GLN A 365 -7.74 -6.61 28.01
C GLN A 365 -9.18 -6.38 27.55
N TRP A 366 -9.98 -5.55 28.24
CA TRP A 366 -11.37 -5.26 27.88
C TRP A 366 -11.54 -4.63 26.47
N TRP A 367 -10.48 -4.08 25.89
CA TRP A 367 -10.47 -3.56 24.52
C TRP A 367 -10.85 -4.59 23.44
N PHE A 368 -10.62 -5.89 23.67
CA PHE A 368 -11.03 -6.95 22.75
C PHE A 368 -12.54 -7.12 22.65
N ASN A 369 -13.26 -6.92 23.75
CA ASN A 369 -14.71 -7.02 23.75
C ASN A 369 -15.30 -6.03 22.76
N CYS A 370 -14.76 -4.81 22.69
CA CYS A 370 -15.18 -3.81 21.72
C CYS A 370 -14.90 -4.21 20.26
N TRP A 371 -13.82 -4.95 19.95
CA TRP A 371 -13.61 -5.53 18.61
C TRP A 371 -14.64 -6.61 18.30
N VAL A 372 -14.95 -7.47 19.26
CA VAL A 372 -16.00 -8.50 19.12
C VAL A 372 -17.35 -7.83 18.87
N TRP A 373 -17.71 -6.80 19.63
CA TRP A 373 -18.96 -6.05 19.42
C TRP A 373 -18.99 -5.34 18.06
N PHE A 374 -17.89 -4.74 17.64
CA PHE A 374 -17.79 -4.09 16.34
C PHE A 374 -17.96 -5.08 15.18
N PHE A 375 -17.18 -6.17 15.18
CA PHE A 375 -17.28 -7.19 14.13
C PHE A 375 -18.62 -7.90 14.16
N SER A 376 -19.20 -8.19 15.33
CA SER A 376 -20.56 -8.72 15.44
C SER A 376 -21.57 -7.77 14.80
N GLY A 377 -21.48 -6.46 15.06
CA GLY A 377 -22.33 -5.47 14.41
C GLY A 377 -22.16 -5.44 12.89
N CYS A 378 -20.93 -5.45 12.39
CA CYS A 378 -20.66 -5.56 10.95
C CYS A 378 -21.20 -6.85 10.34
N CYS A 379 -21.08 -7.99 11.02
CA CYS A 379 -21.61 -9.27 10.58
C CYS A 379 -23.13 -9.25 10.47
N VAL A 380 -23.84 -8.65 11.43
CA VAL A 380 -25.30 -8.49 11.36
C VAL A 380 -25.70 -7.70 10.12
N ILE A 381 -25.05 -6.55 9.88
CA ILE A 381 -25.32 -5.72 8.69
C ILE A 381 -25.01 -6.48 7.40
N ALA A 382 -23.89 -7.22 7.35
CA ALA A 382 -23.51 -7.99 6.17
C ALA A 382 -24.51 -9.13 5.88
N ILE A 383 -25.01 -9.80 6.92
CA ILE A 383 -26.06 -10.82 6.81
C ILE A 383 -27.34 -10.15 6.28
N ASP A 384 -27.76 -9.03 6.85
CA ASP A 384 -28.96 -8.31 6.40
C ASP A 384 -28.88 -7.91 4.92
N LEU A 385 -27.75 -7.33 4.49
CA LEU A 385 -27.51 -6.98 3.09
C LEU A 385 -27.49 -8.21 2.17
N SER A 386 -26.91 -9.31 2.64
CA SER A 386 -26.87 -10.58 1.89
C SER A 386 -28.28 -11.15 1.73
N LEU A 387 -29.09 -11.11 2.78
CA LEU A 387 -30.49 -11.54 2.74
C LEU A 387 -31.29 -10.65 1.78
N ILE A 388 -31.13 -9.32 1.85
CA ILE A 388 -31.77 -8.39 0.90
C ILE A 388 -31.37 -8.75 -0.54
N TYR A 389 -30.09 -8.97 -0.82
CA TYR A 389 -29.64 -9.34 -2.16
C TYR A 389 -30.22 -10.67 -2.64
N LEU A 390 -30.22 -11.69 -1.77
CA LEU A 390 -30.77 -13.01 -2.09
C LEU A 390 -32.29 -12.93 -2.36
N PHE A 391 -33.05 -12.23 -1.51
CA PHE A 391 -34.51 -12.17 -1.62
C PHE A 391 -35.03 -11.13 -2.61
N ASN A 392 -34.26 -10.10 -2.98
CA ASN A 392 -34.65 -9.08 -3.95
C ASN A 392 -34.33 -9.48 -5.41
N SER A 393 -33.87 -10.72 -5.65
CA SER A 393 -33.54 -11.26 -6.97
C SER A 393 -34.68 -12.05 -7.65
N SER A 394 -35.90 -12.03 -7.09
CA SER A 394 -37.08 -12.65 -7.71
C SER A 394 -38.25 -11.68 -7.82
N PRO A 395 -38.46 -11.00 -8.96
CA PRO A 395 -39.83 -10.67 -9.33
C PRO A 395 -40.50 -11.99 -9.68
N LEU A 396 -41.29 -12.53 -8.74
CA LEU A 396 -42.30 -13.55 -9.06
C LEU A 396 -43.13 -13.02 -10.22
N LYS A 397 -42.85 -13.51 -11.44
CA LYS A 397 -43.79 -13.41 -12.56
C LYS A 397 -44.98 -14.30 -12.17
N SER A 398 -45.99 -13.68 -11.57
CA SER A 398 -47.36 -14.23 -11.56
C SER A 398 -47.98 -14.06 -12.93
#